data_AF-A0A7V9KPI1-F1
#
_entry.id   AF-A0A7V9KPI1-F1
#
_cell.length_a   1.000
_cell.length_b   1.000
_cell.length_c   1.000
_cell.angle_alpha   90.00
_cell.angle_beta   90.00
_cell.angle_gamma   90.00
#
_symmetry.space_group_name_H-M   'P 1'
#
loop_
_entity.id
_entity.type
_entity.pdbx_description
1 polymer ?
#
loop_
_entity_poly.entity_id
_entity_poly.type
_entity_poly.pdbx_seq_one_letter_code
_entity_poly.pdbx_strand_id
1 'polypeptide(L)'
;MHYGMGIAYLQSRRFADAIDELERVVVLNPKKAEAYYALALAYLANGKRREAEKQQKILSSLDSDLAKKITVAMADTGLPQGCRNVACRR
;
A
#
# COMPACT_ATOMS: atom_id res chain seq x y z
N MET A 1 16.78 2.18 9.11
CA MET A 1 15.87 2.12 10.28
C MET A 1 14.46 2.69 10.03
N HIS A 2 14.21 3.42 8.93
CA HIS A 2 12.91 4.04 8.64
C HIS A 2 11.71 3.08 8.45
N TYR A 3 11.94 1.88 7.89
CA TYR A 3 10.85 0.89 7.74
C TYR A 3 10.28 0.43 9.09
N GLY A 4 11.14 0.17 10.09
CA GLY A 4 10.71 -0.20 11.43
C GLY A 4 9.94 0.92 12.13
N MET A 5 10.37 2.18 11.92
CA MET A 5 9.64 3.36 12.43
C MET A 5 8.27 3.49 11.79
N GLY A 6 8.16 3.27 10.47
CA GLY A 6 6.87 3.27 9.77
C GLY A 6 5.87 2.25 10.35
N ILE A 7 6.33 1.04 10.66
CA ILE A 7 5.49 0.01 11.31
C ILE A 7 5.12 0.41 12.75
N ALA A 8 6.05 0.95 13.53
CA ALA A 8 5.77 1.42 14.89
C ALA A 8 4.74 2.57 14.90
N TYR A 9 4.80 3.47 13.93
CA TYR A 9 3.84 4.54 13.77
C TYR A 9 2.46 4.03 13.32
N LEU A 10 2.40 3.02 12.46
CA LEU A 10 1.16 2.33 12.10
C LEU A 10 0.47 1.73 13.34
N GLN A 11 1.23 1.05 14.21
CA GLN A 11 0.70 0.49 15.46
C GLN A 11 0.22 1.58 16.42
N SER A 12 0.91 2.73 16.41
CA SER A 12 0.57 3.90 17.22
C SER A 12 -0.59 4.73 16.64
N ARG A 13 -1.24 4.27 15.55
CA ARG A 13 -2.24 5.01 14.75
C ARG A 13 -1.77 6.38 14.22
N ARG A 14 -0.46 6.62 14.20
CA ARG A 14 0.16 7.84 13.66
C ARG A 14 0.44 7.66 12.18
N PHE A 15 -0.63 7.64 11.39
CA PHE A 15 -0.52 7.31 9.97
C PHE A 15 0.22 8.36 9.16
N ALA A 16 0.10 9.65 9.50
CA ALA A 16 0.81 10.74 8.82
C ALA A 16 2.33 10.61 8.97
N ASP A 17 2.82 10.38 10.18
CA ASP A 17 4.26 10.17 10.43
C ASP A 17 4.76 8.86 9.81
N ALA A 18 3.94 7.81 9.84
CA ALA A 18 4.25 6.55 9.17
C ALA A 18 4.47 6.77 7.66
N ILE A 19 3.64 7.58 7.02
CA ILE A 19 3.76 7.91 5.60
C ILE A 19 5.09 8.62 5.32
N ASP A 20 5.45 9.66 6.08
CA ASP A 20 6.70 10.42 5.84
C ASP A 20 7.95 9.52 5.94
N GLU A 21 8.01 8.68 6.98
CA GLU A 21 9.12 7.75 7.16
C GLU A 21 9.18 6.68 6.06
N LEU A 22 8.03 6.15 5.64
CA LEU A 22 7.95 5.15 4.58
C LEU A 22 8.23 5.75 3.19
N GLU A 23 7.91 7.01 2.96
CA GLU A 23 8.26 7.74 1.74
C GLU A 23 9.78 7.86 1.59
N ARG A 24 10.50 8.13 2.68
CA ARG A 24 11.96 8.09 2.66
C ARG A 24 12.50 6.70 2.32
N VAL A 25 11.84 5.63 2.79
CA VAL A 25 12.25 4.26 2.44
C VAL A 25 12.12 4.00 0.95
N VAL A 26 11.01 4.41 0.31
CA VAL A 26 10.82 4.18 -1.13
C VAL A 26 11.73 5.06 -1.98
N VAL A 27 12.11 6.26 -1.51
CA VAL A 27 13.12 7.11 -2.17
C VAL A 27 14.50 6.46 -2.09
N LEU A 28 14.87 5.95 -0.90
CA LEU A 28 16.17 5.29 -0.70
C LEU A 28 16.26 3.96 -1.44
N ASN A 29 15.17 3.20 -1.47
CA ASN A 29 15.09 1.88 -2.10
C ASN A 29 13.78 1.71 -2.89
N PRO A 30 13.73 2.23 -4.13
CA PRO A 30 12.54 2.14 -4.97
C PRO A 30 12.25 0.71 -5.47
N LYS A 31 13.13 -0.25 -5.22
CA LYS A 31 12.91 -1.67 -5.52
C LYS A 31 12.31 -2.45 -4.34
N LYS A 32 12.11 -1.82 -3.19
CA LYS A 32 11.65 -2.51 -1.98
C LYS A 32 10.11 -2.61 -1.96
N ALA A 33 9.59 -3.75 -2.41
CA ALA A 33 8.16 -4.05 -2.42
C ALA A 33 7.49 -3.90 -1.03
N GLU A 34 8.17 -4.34 0.04
CA GLU A 34 7.66 -4.24 1.41
C GLU A 34 7.40 -2.79 1.85
N ALA A 35 8.20 -1.83 1.36
CA ALA A 35 8.04 -0.42 1.69
C ALA A 35 6.77 0.15 1.06
N TYR A 36 6.51 -0.15 -0.22
CA TYR A 36 5.25 0.23 -0.88
C TYR A 36 4.04 -0.43 -0.23
N TYR A 37 4.17 -1.67 0.25
CA TYR A 37 3.11 -2.35 0.99
C TYR A 37 2.79 -1.64 2.31
N ALA A 38 3.79 -1.36 3.14
CA ALA A 38 3.59 -0.64 4.39
C ALA A 38 3.04 0.78 4.15
N LEU A 39 3.53 1.46 3.10
CA LEU A 39 3.09 2.81 2.73
C LEU A 39 1.61 2.81 2.31
N ALA A 40 1.21 1.84 1.48
CA ALA A 40 -0.18 1.68 1.07
C ALA A 40 -1.08 1.33 2.26
N LEU A 41 -0.63 0.51 3.22
CA LEU A 41 -1.37 0.26 4.46
C LEU A 41 -1.55 1.54 5.29
N ALA A 42 -0.49 2.34 5.42
CA ALA A 42 -0.56 3.62 6.11
C ALA A 42 -1.53 4.59 5.43
N TYR A 43 -1.53 4.65 4.10
CA TYR A 43 -2.51 5.42 3.34
C TYR A 43 -3.95 4.94 3.55
N LEU A 44 -4.21 3.63 3.55
CA LEU A 44 -5.53 3.08 3.82
C LEU A 44 -6.02 3.39 5.23
N ALA A 45 -5.15 3.20 6.22
CA ALA A 45 -5.47 3.49 7.61
C ALA A 45 -5.71 4.99 7.86
N ASN A 46 -5.06 5.85 7.07
CA ASN A 46 -5.30 7.29 7.06
C ASN A 46 -6.56 7.72 6.26
N GLY A 47 -7.31 6.78 5.66
CA GLY A 47 -8.47 7.06 4.81
C GLY A 47 -8.13 7.54 3.39
N LYS A 48 -6.84 7.62 3.05
CA LYS A 48 -6.32 8.06 1.73
C LYS A 48 -6.27 6.90 0.74
N ARG A 49 -7.46 6.38 0.39
CA ARG A 49 -7.59 5.21 -0.49
C ARG A 49 -6.99 5.44 -1.89
N ARG A 50 -7.18 6.63 -2.46
CA ARG A 50 -6.70 6.96 -3.82
C ARG A 50 -5.18 6.87 -3.91
N GLU A 51 -4.47 7.34 -2.88
CA GLU A 51 -3.02 7.28 -2.78
C GLU A 51 -2.56 5.83 -2.58
N ALA A 52 -3.25 5.08 -1.73
CA ALA A 52 -2.94 3.65 -1.54
C ALA A 52 -3.07 2.85 -2.83
N GLU A 53 -4.09 3.10 -3.67
CA GLU A 53 -4.27 2.46 -4.97
C GLU A 53 -3.11 2.77 -5.95
N LYS A 54 -2.58 4.00 -5.93
CA LYS A 54 -1.40 4.35 -6.72
C LYS A 54 -0.18 3.53 -6.29
N GLN A 55 0.06 3.46 -4.98
CA GLN A 55 1.19 2.70 -4.43
C GLN A 55 1.03 1.20 -4.68
N GLN A 56 -0.20 0.67 -4.59
CA GLN A 56 -0.49 -0.71 -4.95
C GLN A 56 -0.20 -1.01 -6.41
N LYS A 57 -0.53 -0.11 -7.35
CA LYS A 57 -0.24 -0.32 -8.77
C LYS A 57 1.27 -0.46 -9.00
N ILE A 58 2.06 0.42 -8.40
CA ILE A 58 3.53 0.35 -8.47
C ILE A 58 4.02 -0.96 -7.84
N LEU A 59 3.51 -1.29 -6.65
CA LEU A 59 3.83 -2.55 -5.98
C LEU A 59 3.50 -3.76 -6.85
N SER A 60 2.36 -3.78 -7.54
CA SER A 60 1.93 -4.92 -8.38
C SER A 60 2.86 -5.18 -9.56
N SER A 61 3.58 -4.15 -10.03
CA SER A 61 4.61 -4.28 -11.06
C SER A 61 5.94 -4.78 -10.50
N LEU A 62 6.21 -4.60 -9.21
CA LEU A 62 7.41 -5.10 -8.53
C LEU A 62 7.18 -6.53 -8.01
N ASP A 63 6.13 -6.70 -7.21
CA ASP A 63 5.74 -7.95 -6.58
C ASP A 63 4.21 -8.11 -6.61
N SER A 64 3.77 -8.99 -7.50
CA SER A 64 2.35 -9.28 -7.72
C SER A 64 1.72 -10.03 -6.53
N ASP A 65 2.51 -10.79 -5.76
CA ASP A 65 1.99 -11.56 -4.61
C ASP A 65 1.70 -10.64 -3.42
N LEU A 66 2.64 -9.74 -3.12
CA LEU A 66 2.46 -8.76 -2.05
C LEU A 66 1.33 -7.77 -2.35
N ALA A 67 1.14 -7.41 -3.63
CA ALA A 67 0.02 -6.57 -4.05
C ALA A 67 -1.35 -7.23 -3.87
N LYS A 68 -1.46 -8.56 -4.01
CA LYS A 68 -2.73 -9.27 -3.76
C LYS A 68 -3.12 -9.21 -2.28
N LYS A 69 -2.16 -9.36 -1.36
CA LYS A 69 -2.41 -9.24 0.08
C LYS A 69 -3.06 -7.91 0.45
N ILE A 70 -2.53 -6.79 -0.08
CA ILE A 70 -3.11 -5.48 0.21
C ILE A 70 -4.43 -5.24 -0.52
N THR A 71 -4.64 -5.88 -1.68
CA THR A 71 -5.91 -5.81 -2.42
C THR A 71 -7.08 -6.32 -1.58
N VAL A 72 -6.86 -7.39 -0.81
CA VAL A 72 -7.87 -7.93 0.11
C VAL A 72 -8.15 -6.93 1.24
N ALA A 73 -7.11 -6.34 1.83
CA ALA A 73 -7.28 -5.30 2.86
C ALA A 73 -7.99 -4.02 2.34
N MET A 74 -7.80 -3.67 1.06
CA MET A 74 -8.55 -2.60 0.38
C MET A 74 -10.01 -3.00 0.10
N ALA A 75 -10.31 -4.28 -0.07
CA ALA A 75 -11.65 -4.75 -0.41
C ALA A 75 -12.60 -4.65 0.80
N ASP A 76 -12.11 -4.90 2.02
CA ASP A 76 -12.89 -4.77 3.26
C ASP A 76 -13.33 -3.32 3.56
N THR A 77 -12.64 -2.32 3.02
CA THR A 77 -12.94 -0.89 3.25
C THR A 77 -13.86 -0.25 2.20
N GLY A 78 -14.65 -1.05 1.47
CA GLY A 78 -15.70 -0.59 0.56
C GLY A 78 -15.35 -0.77 -0.93
N LEU A 79 -16.11 -1.63 -1.59
CA LEU A 79 -16.08 -1.98 -3.03
C LEU A 79 -16.57 -0.84 -3.94
N PRO A 80 -16.39 -0.90 -5.28
CA PRO A 80 -15.76 -1.95 -6.08
C PRO A 80 -14.44 -1.51 -6.72
N GLN A 81 -13.55 -2.48 -6.95
CA GLN A 81 -12.59 -2.39 -8.04
C GLN A 81 -13.44 -2.15 -9.30
N GLY A 82 -13.50 -0.90 -9.78
CA GLY A 82 -14.10 -0.58 -11.06
C GLY A 82 -13.46 -1.48 -12.10
N CYS A 83 -14.21 -2.48 -12.54
CA CYS A 83 -13.92 -3.43 -13.61
C CYS A 83 -12.41 -3.61 -13.86
N ARG A 84 -11.71 -4.45 -13.07
CA ARG A 84 -10.44 -5.00 -13.55
C ARG A 84 -10.76 -5.91 -14.72
N ASN A 85 -10.62 -5.30 -15.87
CA ASN A 85 -10.72 -5.80 -17.22
C ASN A 85 -9.85 -7.05 -17.41
N VAL A 86 -10.25 -8.21 -16.89
CA VAL A 86 -9.71 -9.52 -17.25
C VAL A 86 -10.78 -10.58 -16.98
N ALA A 87 -11.24 -11.22 -18.05
CA ALA A 87 -12.14 -12.39 -18.06
C ALA A 87 -13.64 -12.12 -17.81
N CYS A 88 -14.26 -11.37 -18.72
CA CYS A 88 -15.50 -11.87 -19.34
C CYS A 88 -15.12 -13.14 -20.14
N ARG A 89 -14.97 -14.29 -19.47
CA ARG A 89 -14.95 -15.59 -20.17
C ARG A 89 -16.41 -16.01 -20.32
N ARG A 90 -16.83 -16.07 -21.58
CA ARG A 90 -18.10 -16.65 -22.05
C ARG A 90 -18.39 -18.01 -21.42
#